data_AF-A0A6N9CBY8-F1
#
_entry.id   AF-A0A6N9CBY8-F1
#
_cell.length_a   1.000
_cell.length_b   1.000
_cell.length_c   1.000
_cell.angle_alpha   90.00
_cell.angle_beta   90.00
_cell.angle_gamma   90.00
#
_symmetry.space_group_name_H-M   'P 1'
#
loop_
_entity.id
_entity.type
_entity.pdbx_description
1 polymer ?
#
loop_
_entity_poly.entity_id
_entity_poly.type
_entity_poly.pdbx_seq_one_letter_code
_entity_poly.pdbx_strand_id
1 'polypeptide(L)'
;MRRFLFIVCVISFAVGGTAWGWWSGGHGIMTKAAVRALPDDMPEFFRAGERMIAHCSYDPDISKNRGTPHVNSAEHPEHYLDLELLKGKPLPKSRYELIQLCTELGIKPDKVGFVPYAVAEWTERLAVAFAEHRKWPNNSFIQSKCLVYAGFIA
;
A
#
# COMPACT_ATOMS: atom_id res chain seq x y z
N MET A 1 23.08 -34.51 21.50
CA MET A 1 22.86 -33.60 20.35
C MET A 1 21.40 -33.21 20.17
N ARG A 2 20.45 -34.15 19.98
CA ARG A 2 19.04 -33.85 19.71
C ARG A 2 18.30 -33.06 20.82
N ARG A 3 18.59 -33.36 22.10
CA ARG A 3 18.07 -32.59 23.26
C ARG A 3 18.66 -31.19 23.35
N PHE A 4 19.92 -31.02 22.99
CA PHE A 4 20.60 -29.73 23.02
C PHE A 4 20.05 -28.81 21.92
N LEU A 5 19.85 -29.32 20.70
CA LEU A 5 19.16 -28.58 19.63
C LEU A 5 17.74 -28.18 20.03
N PHE A 6 17.01 -29.06 20.69
CA PHE A 6 15.64 -28.76 21.14
C PHE A 6 15.62 -27.61 22.16
N ILE A 7 16.55 -27.63 23.12
CA ILE A 7 16.69 -26.55 24.11
C ILE A 7 17.09 -25.23 23.43
N VAL A 8 18.02 -25.26 22.48
CA VAL A 8 18.42 -24.06 21.72
C VAL A 8 17.26 -23.48 20.91
N CYS A 9 16.43 -24.32 20.25
CA CYS A 9 15.24 -23.87 19.54
C CYS A 9 14.20 -23.24 20.48
N VAL A 10 13.92 -23.86 21.64
CA VAL A 10 12.97 -23.33 22.62
C VAL A 10 13.45 -21.99 23.20
N ILE A 11 14.74 -21.86 23.50
CA ILE A 11 15.32 -20.58 23.94
C ILE A 11 15.24 -19.53 22.84
N SER A 12 15.50 -19.89 21.58
CA SER A 12 15.42 -18.96 20.45
C SER A 12 13.99 -18.45 20.22
N PHE A 13 12.97 -19.30 20.41
CA PHE A 13 11.56 -18.88 20.38
C PHE A 13 11.15 -18.06 21.61
N ALA A 14 11.71 -18.35 22.79
CA ALA A 14 11.41 -17.60 24.02
C ALA A 14 12.08 -16.22 24.07
N VAL A 15 13.20 -16.03 23.35
CA VAL A 15 13.96 -14.77 23.28
C VAL A 15 13.58 -13.94 22.04
N GLY A 16 12.82 -14.51 21.10
CA GLY A 16 12.25 -13.78 19.98
C GLY A 16 11.24 -12.75 20.49
N GLY A 17 11.61 -11.47 20.49
CA GLY A 17 10.68 -10.38 20.75
C GLY A 17 9.50 -10.42 19.76
N THR A 18 8.37 -9.84 20.15
CA THR A 18 7.24 -9.65 19.22
C THR A 18 7.73 -8.80 18.05
N ALA A 19 7.83 -9.38 16.86
CA ALA A 19 7.92 -8.59 15.65
C ALA A 19 6.59 -7.89 15.46
N TRP A 20 6.54 -6.60 15.81
CA TRP A 20 5.41 -5.75 15.46
C TRP A 20 5.40 -5.68 13.93
N GLY A 21 4.51 -6.46 13.31
CA GLY A 21 4.33 -6.39 11.86
C GLY A 21 3.96 -4.97 11.44
N TRP A 22 4.03 -4.72 10.14
CA TRP A 22 3.66 -3.45 9.50
C TRP A 22 2.14 -3.18 9.55
N TRP A 23 1.47 -3.51 10.65
CA TRP A 23 0.07 -3.15 10.86
C TRP A 23 -0.07 -1.63 11.05
N SER A 24 -1.21 -1.14 11.53
CA SER A 24 -1.53 0.29 11.64
C SER A 24 -0.42 1.18 12.23
N GLY A 25 0.37 0.71 13.20
CA GLY A 25 1.52 1.47 13.70
C GLY A 25 2.60 1.75 12.64
N GLY A 26 2.90 0.76 11.79
CA GLY A 26 3.94 0.83 10.76
C GLY A 26 3.59 1.81 9.64
N HIS A 27 2.40 1.67 9.03
CA HIS A 27 1.93 2.56 7.95
C HIS A 27 1.98 4.03 8.39
N GLY A 28 1.51 4.35 9.59
CA GLY A 28 1.48 5.71 10.09
C GLY A 28 2.88 6.28 10.33
N ILE A 29 3.79 5.48 10.90
CA ILE A 29 5.18 5.91 11.14
C ILE A 29 5.91 6.14 9.82
N MET A 30 5.81 5.20 8.88
CA MET A 30 6.44 5.32 7.56
C MET A 30 5.90 6.50 6.77
N THR A 31 4.58 6.68 6.76
CA THR A 31 3.93 7.79 6.06
C THR A 31 4.39 9.15 6.61
N LYS A 32 4.44 9.30 7.93
CA LYS A 32 4.96 10.53 8.56
C LYS A 32 6.42 10.76 8.20
N ALA A 33 7.24 9.72 8.24
CA ALA A 33 8.65 9.82 7.86
C ALA A 33 8.80 10.24 6.39
N ALA A 34 8.00 9.68 5.48
CA ALA A 34 7.99 10.03 4.07
C ALA A 34 7.60 11.50 3.86
N VAL A 35 6.54 11.98 4.53
CA VAL A 35 6.10 13.38 4.44
C VAL A 35 7.16 14.34 4.99
N ARG A 36 7.81 14.01 6.11
CA ARG A 36 8.90 14.82 6.70
C ARG A 36 10.15 14.89 5.84
N ALA A 37 10.39 13.87 5.01
CA ALA A 37 11.51 13.82 4.09
C ALA A 37 11.25 14.57 2.78
N LEU A 38 10.04 15.12 2.58
CA LEU A 38 9.72 15.89 1.38
C LEU A 38 10.58 17.17 1.28
N PRO A 39 11.03 17.52 0.07
CA PRO A 39 11.80 18.74 -0.15
C PRO A 39 10.96 20.01 0.11
N ASP A 40 11.66 21.13 0.31
CA ASP A 40 11.02 22.42 0.63
C ASP A 40 10.18 23.01 -0.51
N ASP A 41 10.45 22.59 -1.76
CA ASP A 41 9.68 22.97 -2.94
C ASP A 41 8.31 22.27 -3.04
N MET A 42 8.06 21.28 -2.16
CA MET A 42 6.75 20.66 -2.04
C MET A 42 5.73 21.64 -1.43
N PRO A 43 4.49 21.74 -1.96
CA PRO A 43 3.49 22.69 -1.48
C PRO A 43 3.28 22.63 0.03
N GLU A 44 3.26 23.80 0.68
CA GLU A 44 3.18 23.91 2.15
C GLU A 44 1.96 23.17 2.71
N PHE A 45 0.78 23.29 2.07
CA PHE A 45 -0.43 22.59 2.51
C PHE A 45 -0.23 21.07 2.59
N PHE A 46 0.59 20.51 1.69
CA PHE A 46 0.84 19.09 1.61
C PHE A 46 1.80 18.64 2.70
N ARG A 47 2.90 19.39 2.91
CA ARG A 47 3.84 19.14 4.02
C ARG A 47 3.15 19.28 5.38
N ALA A 48 2.33 20.32 5.57
CA ALA A 48 1.52 20.52 6.78
C ALA A 48 0.43 19.44 6.97
N GLY A 49 0.06 18.75 5.89
CA GLY A 49 -0.94 17.68 5.86
C GLY A 49 -0.50 16.34 6.45
N GLU A 50 0.73 16.22 6.98
CA GLU A 50 1.33 14.98 7.53
C GLU A 50 0.32 14.11 8.30
N ARG A 51 -0.38 14.69 9.27
CA ARG A 51 -1.30 13.93 10.13
C ARG A 51 -2.50 13.37 9.38
N MET A 52 -2.98 14.09 8.37
CA MET A 52 -4.09 13.64 7.53
C MET A 52 -3.63 12.53 6.59
N ILE A 53 -2.48 12.71 5.92
CA ILE A 53 -1.91 11.70 5.02
C ILE A 53 -1.68 10.39 5.80
N ALA A 54 -1.03 10.47 6.97
CA ALA A 54 -0.78 9.32 7.83
C ALA A 54 -2.04 8.73 8.50
N HIS A 55 -3.16 9.44 8.51
CA HIS A 55 -4.44 8.88 8.93
C HIS A 55 -5.08 8.08 7.79
N CYS A 56 -5.08 8.65 6.58
CA CYS A 56 -5.63 7.99 5.39
C CYS A 56 -4.81 6.78 4.92
N SER A 57 -3.54 6.65 5.33
CA SER A 57 -2.76 5.42 5.06
C SER A 57 -3.33 4.16 5.71
N TYR A 58 -4.26 4.29 6.66
CA TYR A 58 -4.96 3.14 7.24
C TYR A 58 -6.19 2.72 6.46
N ASP A 59 -6.73 3.60 5.60
CA ASP A 59 -8.01 3.37 4.92
C ASP A 59 -7.99 2.15 3.99
N PRO A 60 -6.91 1.86 3.24
CA PRO A 60 -6.77 0.60 2.48
C PRO A 60 -6.93 -0.64 3.37
N ASP A 61 -6.32 -0.65 4.56
CA ASP A 61 -6.43 -1.75 5.51
C ASP A 61 -7.84 -1.88 6.12
N ILE A 62 -8.44 -0.75 6.47
CA ILE A 62 -9.81 -0.69 7.01
C ILE A 62 -10.82 -1.17 5.97
N SER A 63 -10.60 -0.84 4.69
CA SER A 63 -11.46 -1.21 3.57
C SER A 63 -11.48 -2.72 3.29
N LYS A 64 -10.52 -3.47 3.81
CA LYS A 64 -10.54 -4.95 3.87
C LYS A 64 -11.45 -5.51 4.97
N ASN A 65 -12.42 -4.74 5.48
CA ASN A 65 -13.41 -5.24 6.43
C ASN A 65 -14.28 -6.36 5.84
N ARG A 66 -14.29 -7.54 6.47
CA ARG A 66 -15.03 -8.72 6.01
C ARG A 66 -16.55 -8.55 6.03
N GLY A 67 -17.08 -7.61 6.80
CA GLY A 67 -18.51 -7.26 6.83
C GLY A 67 -18.98 -6.46 5.60
N THR A 68 -18.05 -5.98 4.77
CA THR A 68 -18.33 -5.18 3.57
C THR A 68 -17.76 -5.90 2.34
N PRO A 69 -18.44 -6.96 1.84
CA PRO A 69 -17.84 -7.91 0.90
C PRO A 69 -17.39 -7.28 -0.43
N HIS A 70 -18.11 -6.28 -0.92
CA HIS A 70 -17.78 -5.63 -2.20
C HIS A 70 -16.45 -4.86 -2.12
N VAL A 71 -16.31 -3.95 -1.15
CA VAL A 71 -15.06 -3.19 -0.97
C VAL A 71 -13.92 -4.09 -0.52
N ASN A 72 -14.17 -5.10 0.32
CA ASN A 72 -13.15 -6.07 0.69
C ASN A 72 -12.62 -6.82 -0.55
N SER A 73 -13.51 -7.29 -1.43
CA SER A 73 -13.09 -8.01 -2.64
C SER A 73 -12.31 -7.14 -3.62
N ALA A 74 -12.61 -5.85 -3.67
CA ALA A 74 -11.89 -4.90 -4.51
C ALA A 74 -10.52 -4.55 -3.91
N GLU A 75 -10.46 -4.30 -2.61
CA GLU A 75 -9.27 -3.77 -1.94
C GLU A 75 -8.25 -4.87 -1.58
N HIS A 76 -8.71 -6.04 -1.17
CA HIS A 76 -7.83 -7.08 -0.65
C HIS A 76 -6.70 -7.48 -1.61
N PRO A 77 -6.95 -7.70 -2.91
CA PRO A 77 -5.90 -8.04 -3.87
C PRO A 77 -4.93 -6.89 -4.18
N GLU A 78 -5.22 -5.64 -3.80
CA GLU A 78 -4.36 -4.49 -4.08
C GLU A 78 -3.14 -4.42 -3.14
N HIS A 79 -3.04 -5.32 -2.16
CA HIS A 79 -2.04 -5.26 -1.06
C HIS A 79 -0.86 -6.21 -1.21
N TYR A 80 -0.84 -7.03 -2.25
CA TYR A 80 0.21 -8.02 -2.46
C TYR A 80 0.45 -8.31 -3.94
N LEU A 81 1.51 -9.08 -4.19
CA LEU A 81 1.85 -9.66 -5.48
C LEU A 81 2.55 -11.00 -5.26
N ASP A 82 1.83 -12.09 -5.50
CA ASP A 82 2.31 -13.47 -5.42
C ASP A 82 2.90 -13.88 -6.76
N LEU A 83 4.10 -13.36 -7.05
CA LEU A 83 4.82 -13.52 -8.33
C LEU A 83 5.02 -14.99 -8.73
N GLU A 84 5.15 -15.89 -7.77
CA GLU A 84 5.34 -17.32 -8.00
C GLU A 84 4.17 -17.96 -8.74
N LEU A 85 2.96 -17.41 -8.61
CA LEU A 85 1.77 -17.88 -9.32
C LEU A 85 1.85 -17.61 -10.84
N LEU A 86 2.70 -16.67 -11.26
CA LEU A 86 2.97 -16.38 -12.67
C LEU A 86 3.87 -17.43 -13.34
N LYS A 87 4.35 -18.45 -12.62
CA LYS A 87 5.15 -19.56 -13.17
C LYS A 87 6.38 -19.08 -13.97
N GLY A 88 7.04 -18.03 -13.47
CA GLY A 88 8.22 -17.43 -14.10
C GLY A 88 7.93 -16.56 -15.33
N LYS A 89 6.66 -16.32 -15.67
CA LYS A 89 6.30 -15.30 -16.67
C LYS A 89 6.63 -13.91 -16.14
N PRO A 90 7.09 -12.99 -16.99
CA PRO A 90 7.37 -11.62 -16.57
C PRO A 90 6.08 -10.93 -16.11
N LEU A 91 6.20 -10.03 -15.13
CA LEU A 91 5.10 -9.18 -14.72
C LEU A 91 4.70 -8.26 -15.90
N PRO A 92 3.43 -8.26 -16.34
CA PRO A 92 2.98 -7.39 -17.43
C PRO A 92 3.02 -5.90 -17.07
N LYS A 93 2.87 -5.04 -18.08
CA LYS A 93 2.99 -3.59 -17.88
C LYS A 93 1.72 -2.98 -17.31
N SER A 94 0.56 -3.56 -17.59
CA SER A 94 -0.73 -3.06 -17.12
C SER A 94 -1.52 -4.10 -16.34
N ARG A 95 -2.42 -3.62 -15.47
CA ARG A 95 -3.37 -4.44 -14.70
C ARG A 95 -4.17 -5.38 -15.60
N TYR A 96 -4.63 -4.88 -16.76
CA TYR A 96 -5.43 -5.67 -17.69
C TYR A 96 -4.60 -6.73 -18.41
N GLU A 97 -3.33 -6.45 -18.73
CA GLU A 97 -2.42 -7.48 -19.26
C GLU A 97 -2.12 -8.56 -18.20
N LEU A 98 -2.01 -8.21 -16.91
CA LEU A 98 -1.93 -9.20 -15.84
C LEU A 98 -3.18 -10.07 -15.77
N ILE A 99 -4.38 -9.49 -15.87
CA ILE A 99 -5.64 -10.24 -15.88
C ILE A 99 -5.67 -11.22 -17.06
N GLN A 100 -5.23 -10.77 -18.24
CA GLN A 100 -5.15 -11.61 -19.42
C GLN A 100 -4.15 -12.76 -19.22
N LEU A 101 -2.94 -12.48 -18.73
CA LEU A 101 -1.95 -13.50 -18.42
C LEU A 101 -2.47 -14.52 -17.41
N CYS A 102 -3.15 -14.06 -16.36
CA CYS A 102 -3.77 -14.95 -15.37
C CYS A 102 -4.83 -15.85 -16.02
N THR A 103 -5.62 -15.31 -16.94
CA THR A 103 -6.61 -16.08 -17.72
C THR A 103 -5.92 -17.16 -18.55
N GLU A 104 -4.84 -16.83 -19.25
CA GLU A 104 -4.04 -17.77 -20.05
C GLU A 104 -3.41 -18.89 -19.20
N LEU A 105 -3.02 -18.57 -17.97
CA LEU A 105 -2.43 -19.52 -17.02
C LEU A 105 -3.47 -20.34 -16.22
N GLY A 106 -4.76 -20.03 -16.37
CA GLY A 106 -5.85 -20.66 -15.62
C GLY A 106 -5.84 -20.34 -14.12
N ILE A 107 -5.31 -19.18 -13.74
CA ILE A 107 -5.23 -18.71 -12.34
C ILE A 107 -6.14 -17.49 -12.13
N LYS A 108 -6.58 -17.31 -10.90
CA LYS A 108 -7.42 -16.18 -10.51
C LYS A 108 -6.56 -14.92 -10.33
N PRO A 109 -6.83 -13.81 -11.03
CA PRO A 109 -6.04 -12.58 -10.88
C PRO A 109 -6.04 -12.04 -9.44
N ASP A 110 -7.18 -12.13 -8.75
CA ASP A 110 -7.32 -11.72 -7.35
C ASP A 110 -6.50 -12.57 -6.37
N LYS A 111 -5.95 -13.71 -6.81
CA LYS A 111 -5.00 -14.52 -6.03
C LYS A 111 -3.55 -14.18 -6.33
N VAL A 112 -3.26 -13.60 -7.49
CA VAL A 112 -1.92 -13.07 -7.79
C VAL A 112 -1.71 -11.73 -7.11
N GLY A 113 -2.73 -10.88 -7.07
CA GLY A 113 -2.64 -9.55 -6.49
C GLY A 113 -2.14 -8.47 -7.46
N PHE A 114 -2.37 -7.22 -7.09
CA PHE A 114 -2.26 -6.05 -7.97
C PHE A 114 -1.42 -4.90 -7.39
N VAL A 115 -0.70 -5.10 -6.27
CA VAL A 115 -0.03 -3.98 -5.57
C VAL A 115 0.83 -3.07 -6.46
N PRO A 116 1.59 -3.54 -7.46
CA PRO A 116 2.38 -2.63 -8.32
C PRO A 116 1.49 -1.71 -9.15
N TYR A 117 0.33 -2.21 -9.61
CA TYR A 117 -0.62 -1.44 -10.40
C TYR A 117 -1.41 -0.48 -9.51
N ALA A 118 -1.83 -0.93 -8.32
CA ALA A 118 -2.47 -0.07 -7.32
C ALA A 118 -1.61 1.17 -7.01
N VAL A 119 -0.33 0.94 -6.70
CA VAL A 119 0.63 2.00 -6.37
C VAL A 119 0.82 2.96 -7.54
N ALA A 120 0.99 2.43 -8.77
CA ALA A 120 1.14 3.26 -9.96
C ALA A 120 -0.10 4.14 -10.20
N GLU A 121 -1.29 3.55 -10.16
CA GLU A 121 -2.53 4.26 -10.43
C GLU A 121 -2.86 5.31 -9.36
N TRP A 122 -2.64 5.02 -8.08
CA TRP A 122 -2.79 6.02 -7.01
C TRP A 122 -1.77 7.14 -7.12
N THR A 123 -0.53 6.83 -7.50
CA THR A 123 0.51 7.84 -7.78
C THR A 123 0.09 8.76 -8.93
N GLU A 124 -0.44 8.21 -10.01
CA GLU A 124 -0.93 9.00 -11.14
C GLU A 124 -2.15 9.85 -10.77
N ARG A 125 -3.08 9.33 -9.95
CA ARG A 125 -4.21 10.11 -9.40
C ARG A 125 -3.72 11.29 -8.57
N LEU A 126 -2.71 11.09 -7.73
CA LEU A 126 -2.08 12.15 -6.96
C LEU A 126 -1.40 13.18 -7.87
N ALA A 127 -0.68 12.73 -8.90
CA ALA A 127 -0.05 13.63 -9.87
C ALA A 127 -1.08 14.51 -10.62
N VAL A 128 -2.22 13.93 -11.01
CA VAL A 128 -3.34 14.67 -11.61
C VAL A 128 -3.94 15.66 -10.60
N ALA A 129 -4.10 15.27 -9.34
CA ALA A 129 -4.58 16.17 -8.29
C ALA A 129 -3.62 17.36 -8.05
N PHE A 130 -2.31 17.15 -8.12
CA PHE A 130 -1.33 18.24 -8.08
C PHE A 130 -1.39 19.13 -9.32
N ALA A 131 -1.63 18.56 -10.51
CA ALA A 131 -1.84 19.35 -11.72
C ALA A 131 -3.07 20.26 -11.60
N GLU A 132 -4.14 19.74 -11.01
CA GLU A 132 -5.33 20.52 -10.67
C GLU A 132 -5.02 21.62 -9.65
N HIS A 133 -4.26 21.31 -8.60
CA HIS A 133 -3.85 22.28 -7.58
C HIS A 133 -3.03 23.42 -8.20
N ARG A 134 -2.11 23.14 -9.12
CA ARG A 134 -1.36 24.19 -9.83
C ARG A 134 -2.27 25.19 -10.55
N LYS A 135 -3.43 24.75 -11.05
CA LYS A 135 -4.41 25.62 -11.72
C LYS A 135 -5.29 26.38 -10.73
N TRP A 136 -5.60 25.79 -9.58
CA TRP A 136 -6.45 26.38 -8.54
C TRP A 136 -5.86 26.20 -7.14
N PRO A 137 -4.78 26.92 -6.80
CA PRO A 137 -3.95 26.62 -5.63
C PRO A 137 -4.68 26.82 -4.29
N ASN A 138 -5.63 27.75 -4.23
CA ASN A 138 -6.36 28.08 -3.01
C ASN A 138 -7.64 27.27 -2.81
N ASN A 139 -7.92 26.30 -3.68
CA ASN A 139 -9.11 25.46 -3.55
C ASN A 139 -8.87 24.34 -2.52
N SER A 140 -9.52 24.45 -1.36
CA SER A 140 -9.37 23.51 -0.24
C SER A 140 -9.85 22.09 -0.57
N PHE A 141 -10.79 21.91 -1.49
CA PHE A 141 -11.25 20.58 -1.91
C PHE A 141 -10.16 19.83 -2.69
N ILE A 142 -9.43 20.54 -3.56
CA ILE A 142 -8.32 19.96 -4.32
C ILE A 142 -7.16 19.61 -3.38
N GLN A 143 -6.84 20.50 -2.44
CA GLN A 143 -5.84 20.24 -1.41
C GLN A 143 -6.19 18.98 -0.60
N SER A 144 -7.44 18.88 -0.12
CA SER A 144 -7.92 17.73 0.65
C SER A 144 -7.81 16.43 -0.15
N LYS A 145 -8.15 16.46 -1.43
CA LYS A 145 -8.01 15.31 -2.33
C LYS A 145 -6.56 14.84 -2.46
N CYS A 146 -5.61 15.77 -2.58
CA CYS A 146 -4.18 15.42 -2.62
C CYS A 146 -3.75 14.69 -1.34
N LEU A 147 -4.22 15.13 -0.17
CA LEU A 147 -3.87 14.50 1.12
C LEU A 147 -4.43 13.07 1.22
N VAL A 148 -5.68 12.85 0.79
CA VAL A 148 -6.29 11.52 0.77
C VAL A 148 -5.55 10.59 -0.18
N TYR A 149 -5.30 11.02 -1.42
CA TYR A 149 -4.60 10.18 -2.40
C TYR A 149 -3.17 9.84 -1.98
N ALA A 150 -2.48 10.77 -1.31
CA ALA A 150 -1.18 10.49 -0.73
C ALA A 150 -1.23 9.44 0.38
N GLY A 151 -2.29 9.43 1.20
CA GLY A 151 -2.51 8.38 2.19
C GLY A 151 -2.68 7.01 1.55
N PHE A 152 -3.45 6.92 0.45
CA PHE A 152 -3.71 5.65 -0.25
C PHE A 152 -2.47 5.04 -0.93
N ILE A 153 -1.41 5.82 -1.17
CA ILE A 153 -0.13 5.32 -1.70
C ILE A 153 0.74 4.70 -0.60
N ALA A 154 0.55 5.11 0.66
CA ALA A 154 1.56 5.05 1.73
C ALA A 154 1.52 3.80 2.62
#